data_AF-A0A1B6KNN7-F1
#
_entry.id   AF-A0A1B6KNN7-F1
#
_cell.length_a   1.000
_cell.length_b   1.000
_cell.length_c   1.000
_cell.angle_alpha   90.00
_cell.angle_beta   90.00
_cell.angle_gamma   90.00
#
_symmetry.space_group_name_H-M   'P 1'
#
loop_
_entity.id
_entity.type
_entity.pdbx_description
1 polymer ?
#
loop_
_entity_poly.entity_id
_entity_poly.type
_entity_poly.pdbx_seq_one_letter_code
_entity_poly.pdbx_strand_id
1 'polypeptide(L)'
;LKNNNLKMIEYLLKRKDLDLMDCALHAVKLNQTHNVELIFNKLKTIHPSLEFSPCVNSAEFPEYLTPLMLAAQCGHIEMIHFLISRGHPEIPQPHKPTCVCNECVTMMKETDPLLIATKTLDIYKAICSPAYIPNVTNDPILM
;
A
#
# COMPACT_ATOMS: atom_id res chain seq x y z
N LEU A 1 11.16 -5.79 -13.36
CA LEU A 1 11.13 -6.03 -11.90
C LEU A 1 11.47 -7.48 -11.52
N LYS A 2 10.86 -8.50 -12.14
CA LYS A 2 11.09 -9.92 -11.80
C LYS A 2 12.57 -10.39 -11.84
N ASN A 3 13.40 -9.83 -12.73
CA ASN A 3 14.82 -10.22 -12.87
C ASN A 3 15.80 -9.36 -12.05
N ASN A 4 15.29 -8.45 -11.20
CA ASN A 4 16.07 -7.51 -10.37
C ASN A 4 17.21 -6.75 -11.11
N ASN A 5 17.03 -6.48 -12.41
CA ASN A 5 18.03 -5.78 -13.22
C ASN A 5 17.92 -4.26 -13.02
N LEU A 6 18.74 -3.72 -12.12
CA LEU A 6 18.74 -2.31 -11.73
C LEU A 6 18.97 -1.36 -12.91
N LYS A 7 19.92 -1.67 -13.80
CA LYS A 7 20.22 -0.84 -14.98
C LYS A 7 19.02 -0.73 -15.92
N MET A 8 18.27 -1.83 -16.05
CA MET A 8 17.05 -1.84 -16.84
C MET A 8 15.94 -1.02 -16.18
N ILE A 9 15.80 -1.09 -14.86
CA ILE A 9 14.82 -0.29 -14.10
C ILE A 9 15.15 1.20 -14.25
N GLU A 10 16.40 1.61 -14.04
CA GLU A 10 16.84 2.99 -14.23
C GLU A 10 16.59 3.51 -15.64
N TYR A 11 16.78 2.66 -16.67
CA TYR A 11 16.47 3.01 -18.04
C TYR A 11 14.96 3.19 -18.27
N LEU A 12 14.14 2.27 -17.76
CA LEU A 12 12.69 2.32 -17.89
C LEU A 12 12.09 3.53 -17.17
N LEU A 13 12.62 3.90 -15.99
CA LEU A 13 12.21 5.09 -15.22
C LEU A 13 12.40 6.42 -15.97
N LYS A 14 13.12 6.44 -17.11
CA LYS A 14 13.23 7.63 -17.97
C LYS A 14 12.03 7.82 -18.90
N ARG A 15 11.23 6.78 -19.14
CA ARG A 15 10.06 6.86 -20.01
C ARG A 15 8.85 7.42 -19.26
N LYS A 16 7.97 8.13 -19.97
CA LYS A 16 6.79 8.80 -19.40
C LYS A 16 5.51 7.95 -19.46
N ASP A 17 5.56 6.81 -20.13
CA ASP A 17 4.42 5.93 -20.42
C ASP A 17 4.23 4.81 -19.39
N LEU A 18 4.99 4.83 -18.29
CA LEU A 18 4.93 3.80 -17.27
C LEU A 18 4.13 4.28 -16.06
N ASP A 19 3.21 3.44 -15.61
CA ASP A 19 2.57 3.57 -14.30
C ASP A 19 3.58 3.23 -13.21
N LEU A 20 4.29 4.26 -12.76
CA LEU A 20 5.32 4.15 -11.71
C LEU A 20 4.75 3.59 -10.41
N MET A 21 3.48 3.87 -10.12
CA MET A 21 2.82 3.37 -8.91
C MET A 21 2.55 1.86 -8.97
N ASP A 22 2.13 1.36 -10.12
CA ASP A 22 1.94 -0.08 -10.34
C ASP A 22 3.28 -0.83 -10.25
N CYS A 23 4.33 -0.25 -10.85
CA CYS A 23 5.71 -0.73 -10.71
C CYS A 23 6.16 -0.78 -9.24
N ALA A 24 5.83 0.24 -8.45
CA ALA A 24 6.15 0.28 -7.03
C ALA A 24 5.44 -0.84 -6.26
N LEU A 25 4.15 -1.07 -6.51
CA LEU A 25 3.39 -2.16 -5.86
C LEU A 25 3.97 -3.53 -6.19
N HIS A 26 4.39 -3.76 -7.44
CA HIS A 26 5.10 -4.99 -7.79
C HIS A 26 6.45 -5.13 -7.08
N ALA A 27 7.22 -4.05 -6.95
CA ALA A 27 8.49 -4.07 -6.22
C ALA A 27 8.28 -4.33 -4.71
N VAL A 28 7.21 -3.77 -4.13
CA VAL A 28 6.78 -4.03 -2.75
C VAL A 28 6.41 -5.50 -2.58
N LYS A 29 5.59 -6.06 -3.47
CA LYS A 29 5.20 -7.48 -3.45
C LYS A 29 6.41 -8.42 -3.49
N LEU A 30 7.44 -8.05 -4.25
CA LEU A 30 8.71 -8.80 -4.37
C LEU A 30 9.73 -8.52 -3.25
N ASN A 31 9.38 -7.69 -2.26
CA ASN A 31 10.27 -7.24 -1.18
C ASN A 31 11.59 -6.60 -1.66
N GLN A 32 11.55 -5.84 -2.75
CA GLN A 32 12.73 -5.21 -3.35
C GLN A 32 12.87 -3.75 -2.88
N THR A 33 13.31 -3.54 -1.64
CA THR A 33 13.42 -2.21 -0.99
C THR A 33 14.17 -1.18 -1.83
N HIS A 34 15.31 -1.54 -2.39
CA HIS A 34 16.09 -0.64 -3.26
C HIS A 34 15.35 -0.22 -4.53
N ASN A 35 14.57 -1.13 -5.15
CA ASN A 35 13.78 -0.79 -6.33
C ASN A 35 12.63 0.14 -5.97
N VAL A 36 11.94 -0.13 -4.85
CA VAL A 36 10.91 0.77 -4.32
C VAL A 36 11.50 2.15 -4.04
N GLU A 37 12.70 2.20 -3.47
CA GLU A 37 13.40 3.45 -3.20
C GLU A 37 13.63 4.29 -4.46
N LEU A 38 14.20 3.68 -5.49
CA LEU A 38 14.45 4.34 -6.78
C LEU A 38 13.15 4.83 -7.43
N ILE A 39 12.09 4.02 -7.41
CA ILE A 39 10.79 4.36 -7.99
C ILE A 39 10.15 5.52 -7.23
N PHE A 40 10.15 5.50 -5.90
CA PHE A 40 9.58 6.55 -5.06
C PHE A 40 10.37 7.86 -5.17
N ASN A 41 11.70 7.80 -5.21
CA ASN A 41 12.52 8.99 -5.48
C ASN A 41 12.14 9.63 -6.82
N LYS A 42 11.87 8.82 -7.85
CA LYS A 42 11.39 9.31 -9.14
C LYS A 42 9.98 9.91 -9.05
N LEU A 43 9.04 9.25 -8.39
CA LEU A 43 7.68 9.76 -8.16
C LEU A 43 7.70 11.12 -7.46
N LYS A 44 8.57 11.28 -6.47
CA LYS A 44 8.74 12.54 -5.73
C LYS A 44 9.19 13.70 -6.62
N THR A 45 9.96 13.44 -7.69
CA THR A 45 10.32 14.48 -8.69
C THR A 45 9.14 14.91 -9.57
N ILE A 46 8.11 14.08 -9.70
CA ILE A 46 6.91 14.37 -10.48
C ILE A 46 5.89 15.06 -9.58
N HIS A 47 5.52 14.41 -8.48
CA HIS A 47 4.63 14.98 -7.48
C HIS A 47 4.81 14.24 -6.15
N PRO A 48 5.17 14.95 -5.05
CA PRO A 48 5.46 14.33 -3.76
C PRO A 48 4.32 13.47 -3.18
N SER A 49 3.06 13.78 -3.47
CA SER A 49 1.94 13.03 -2.89
C SER A 49 1.66 11.68 -3.55
N LEU A 50 2.25 11.40 -4.72
CA LEU A 50 1.91 10.20 -5.49
C LEU A 50 2.37 8.91 -4.81
N GLU A 51 3.42 8.96 -3.99
CA GLU A 51 3.91 7.77 -3.28
C GLU A 51 2.92 7.27 -2.22
N PHE A 52 2.06 8.16 -1.69
CA PHE A 52 1.06 7.84 -0.67
C PHE A 52 -0.29 7.44 -1.27
N SER A 53 -0.52 7.72 -2.55
CA SER A 53 -1.77 7.42 -3.22
C SER A 53 -1.82 5.95 -3.65
N PRO A 54 -3.02 5.32 -3.62
CA PRO A 54 -3.19 4.02 -4.22
C PRO A 54 -3.08 4.10 -5.75
N CYS A 55 -2.77 2.96 -6.39
CA CYS A 55 -2.72 2.87 -7.84
C CYS A 55 -4.14 2.74 -8.41
N VAL A 56 -4.56 3.70 -9.26
CA VAL A 56 -5.93 3.75 -9.81
C VAL A 56 -6.11 2.85 -11.04
N ASN A 57 -5.02 2.51 -11.75
CA ASN A 57 -5.10 1.80 -13.04
C ASN A 57 -4.33 0.48 -13.05
N SER A 58 -4.25 -0.22 -11.91
CA SER A 58 -3.60 -1.53 -11.90
C SER A 58 -4.57 -2.63 -12.34
N ALA A 59 -4.09 -3.54 -13.19
CA ALA A 59 -4.82 -4.75 -13.53
C ALA A 59 -4.73 -5.84 -12.44
N GLU A 60 -3.74 -5.76 -11.55
CA GLU A 60 -3.48 -6.77 -10.51
C GLU A 60 -3.86 -6.28 -9.10
N PHE A 61 -3.78 -4.98 -8.84
CA PHE A 61 -3.98 -4.41 -7.50
C PHE A 61 -5.29 -3.62 -7.42
N PRO A 62 -6.11 -3.81 -6.37
CA PRO A 62 -7.30 -2.99 -6.15
C PRO A 62 -6.95 -1.51 -5.93
N GLU A 63 -7.83 -0.61 -6.38
CA GLU A 63 -7.64 0.85 -6.31
C GLU A 63 -7.60 1.44 -4.89
N TYR A 64 -7.86 0.64 -3.85
CA TYR A 64 -7.72 1.04 -2.45
C TYR A 64 -6.44 0.50 -1.80
N LEU A 65 -5.68 -0.34 -2.50
CA LEU A 65 -4.50 -0.99 -1.93
C LEU A 65 -3.33 0.00 -1.87
N THR A 66 -2.85 0.27 -0.66
CA THR A 66 -1.65 1.09 -0.44
C THR A 66 -0.38 0.22 -0.40
N PRO A 67 0.81 0.79 -0.67
CA PRO A 67 2.07 0.07 -0.50
C PRO A 67 2.24 -0.55 0.88
N LEU A 68 1.83 0.16 1.94
CA LEU A 68 1.94 -0.32 3.32
C LEU A 68 0.98 -1.48 3.59
N MET A 69 -0.26 -1.41 3.08
CA MET A 69 -1.21 -2.53 3.15
C MET A 69 -0.65 -3.77 2.45
N LEU A 70 -0.09 -3.62 1.26
CA LEU A 70 0.50 -4.73 0.51
C LEU A 70 1.71 -5.34 1.22
N ALA A 71 2.61 -4.51 1.74
CA ALA A 71 3.77 -4.97 2.51
C ALA A 71 3.36 -5.75 3.76
N ALA A 72 2.35 -5.25 4.49
CA ALA A 72 1.78 -5.91 5.66
C ALA A 72 1.12 -7.25 5.31
N GLN A 73 0.30 -7.31 4.26
CA GLN A 73 -0.33 -8.55 3.78
C GLN A 73 0.70 -9.60 3.34
N CYS A 74 1.85 -9.16 2.81
CA CYS A 74 2.94 -10.05 2.40
C CYS A 74 3.87 -10.45 3.56
N GLY A 75 3.75 -9.81 4.73
CA GLY A 75 4.61 -10.07 5.90
C GLY A 75 6.04 -9.51 5.78
N HIS A 76 6.25 -8.51 4.92
CA HIS A 76 7.58 -7.98 4.60
C HIS A 76 8.03 -6.93 5.63
N ILE A 77 8.63 -7.39 6.74
CA ILE A 77 9.02 -6.52 7.87
C ILE A 77 9.96 -5.38 7.44
N GLU A 78 11.00 -5.67 6.66
CA GLU A 78 11.95 -4.66 6.19
C GLU A 78 11.28 -3.59 5.31
N MET A 79 10.35 -4.01 4.44
CA MET A 79 9.57 -3.10 3.62
C MET A 79 8.64 -2.23 4.46
N ILE A 80 7.98 -2.81 5.47
CA ILE A 80 7.10 -2.07 6.39
C ILE A 80 7.90 -0.98 7.11
N HIS A 81 9.06 -1.31 7.69
CA HIS A 81 9.94 -0.32 8.33
C HIS A 81 10.38 0.77 7.35
N PHE A 82 10.77 0.38 6.13
CA PHE A 82 11.17 1.33 5.09
C PHE A 82 10.03 2.30 4.76
N LEU A 83 8.81 1.81 4.54
CA LEU A 83 7.64 2.64 4.23
C LEU A 83 7.26 3.55 5.41
N ILE A 84 7.28 3.05 6.64
CA ILE A 84 7.01 3.86 7.83
C ILE A 84 8.05 4.96 7.99
N SER A 85 9.35 4.65 7.79
CA SER A 85 10.43 5.65 7.87
C SER A 85 10.30 6.77 6.83
N ARG A 86 9.58 6.51 5.74
CA ARG A 86 9.26 7.49 4.70
C ARG A 86 7.98 8.29 4.95
N GLY A 87 7.29 8.03 6.06
CA GLY A 87 6.10 8.76 6.46
C GLY A 87 4.81 8.27 5.78
N HIS A 88 4.79 7.01 5.30
CA HIS A 88 3.51 6.43 4.86
C HIS A 88 2.52 6.38 6.02
N PRO A 89 1.26 6.81 5.81
CA PRO A 89 0.27 6.82 6.87
C PRO A 89 -0.03 5.39 7.32
N GLU A 90 -0.37 5.26 8.60
CA GLU A 90 -0.84 3.99 9.16
C GLU A 90 -2.09 3.48 8.44
N ILE A 91 -2.26 2.16 8.46
CA ILE A 91 -3.41 1.51 7.83
C ILE A 91 -4.65 1.87 8.66
N PRO A 92 -5.71 2.45 8.04
CA PRO A 92 -6.87 2.92 8.79
C PRO A 92 -7.62 1.74 9.41
N GLN A 93 -7.96 1.88 10.68
CA GLN A 93 -8.78 0.90 11.38
C GLN A 93 -10.21 0.91 10.83
N PRO A 94 -10.76 -0.23 10.41
CA PRO A 94 -12.12 -0.29 9.90
C PRO A 94 -13.11 0.01 11.02
N HIS A 95 -14.20 0.71 10.70
CA HIS A 95 -15.30 0.90 11.62
C HIS A 95 -15.99 -0.44 11.94
N LYS A 96 -16.68 -0.49 13.09
CA LYS A 96 -17.51 -1.64 13.47
C LYS A 96 -18.59 -1.88 12.40
N PRO A 97 -18.98 -3.13 12.12
CA PRO A 97 -20.03 -3.44 11.14
C PRO A 97 -21.37 -2.75 11.40
N THR A 98 -21.66 -2.40 12.65
CA THR A 98 -22.88 -1.71 13.08
C THR A 98 -22.74 -0.18 13.13
N CYS A 99 -21.68 0.39 12.55
CA CYS A 99 -21.45 1.83 12.57
C CYS A 99 -22.47 2.57 11.70
N VAL A 100 -22.99 3.69 12.21
CA VAL A 100 -23.99 4.54 11.55
C VAL A 100 -23.49 5.97 11.34
N CYS A 101 -22.17 6.19 11.31
CA CYS A 101 -21.62 7.51 11.01
C CYS A 101 -21.89 7.90 9.56
N ASN A 102 -21.87 9.21 9.28
CA ASN A 102 -22.15 9.74 7.95
C ASN A 102 -21.26 9.08 6.87
N GLU A 103 -19.97 8.86 7.15
CA GLU A 103 -19.05 8.21 6.20
C GLU A 103 -19.47 6.78 5.86
N CYS A 104 -19.79 5.94 6.85
CA CYS A 104 -20.25 4.57 6.61
C CYS A 104 -21.60 4.53 5.88
N VAL A 105 -22.53 5.41 6.25
CA VAL A 105 -23.85 5.50 5.61
C VAL A 105 -23.72 5.94 4.15
N THR A 106 -22.86 6.93 3.87
CA THR A 106 -22.59 7.40 2.51
C THR A 106 -21.91 6.31 1.69
N MET A 107 -20.86 5.67 2.23
CA MET A 107 -20.16 4.58 1.57
C MET A 107 -21.09 3.42 1.20
N MET A 108 -21.97 2.99 2.11
CA MET A 108 -22.96 1.93 1.86
C MET A 108 -24.00 2.29 0.79
N LYS A 109 -24.26 3.59 0.57
CA LYS A 109 -25.18 4.06 -0.48
C LYS A 109 -24.52 4.19 -1.84
N GLU A 110 -23.25 4.61 -1.86
CA GLU A 110 -22.54 4.98 -3.09
C GLU A 110 -21.67 3.85 -3.67
N THR A 111 -21.31 2.85 -2.85
CA THR A 111 -20.36 1.79 -3.23
C THR A 111 -21.02 0.41 -3.21
N ASP A 112 -20.59 -0.48 -4.11
CA ASP A 112 -21.03 -1.89 -4.13
C ASP A 112 -20.72 -2.58 -2.77
N PRO A 113 -21.71 -3.19 -2.10
CA PRO A 113 -21.52 -3.93 -0.86
C PRO A 113 -20.40 -4.98 -0.92
N LEU A 114 -20.20 -5.65 -2.06
CA LEU A 114 -19.13 -6.63 -2.24
C LEU A 114 -17.74 -5.97 -2.22
N LEU A 115 -17.62 -4.80 -2.84
CA LEU A 115 -16.38 -4.03 -2.84
C LEU A 115 -16.07 -3.53 -1.42
N ILE A 116 -17.08 -3.06 -0.68
CA ILE A 116 -16.94 -2.66 0.72
C ILE A 116 -16.43 -3.85 1.55
N ALA A 117 -17.11 -5.00 1.47
CA ALA A 117 -16.74 -6.19 2.23
C ALA A 117 -15.32 -6.67 1.90
N THR A 118 -14.94 -6.67 0.61
CA THR A 118 -13.61 -7.08 0.15
C THR A 118 -12.53 -6.13 0.67
N LYS A 119 -12.74 -4.81 0.53
CA LYS A 119 -11.83 -3.79 1.06
C LYS A 119 -11.65 -3.92 2.57
N THR A 120 -12.75 -4.07 3.31
CA THR A 120 -12.70 -4.24 4.76
C THR A 120 -11.91 -5.48 5.16
N LEU A 121 -12.13 -6.60 4.47
CA LEU A 121 -11.41 -7.85 4.72
C LEU A 121 -9.91 -7.71 4.42
N ASP A 122 -9.54 -7.01 3.35
CA ASP A 122 -8.13 -6.79 3.00
C ASP A 122 -7.42 -5.83 3.95
N ILE A 123 -8.14 -4.84 4.50
CA ILE A 123 -7.63 -4.01 5.60
C ILE A 123 -7.38 -4.88 6.83
N TYR A 124 -8.33 -5.72 7.24
CA TYR A 124 -8.15 -6.63 8.37
C TYR A 124 -6.94 -7.56 8.20
N LYS A 125 -6.74 -8.15 7.01
CA LYS A 125 -5.55 -8.96 6.72
C LYS A 125 -4.25 -8.19 6.95
N ALA A 126 -4.23 -6.90 6.61
CA ALA A 126 -3.04 -6.08 6.74
C ALA A 126 -2.76 -5.71 8.21
N ILE A 127 -3.77 -5.22 8.94
CA ILE A 127 -3.59 -4.78 10.34
C ILE A 127 -3.32 -5.95 11.30
N CYS A 128 -3.87 -7.14 11.02
CA CYS A 128 -3.64 -8.34 11.81
C CYS A 128 -2.32 -9.04 11.46
N SER A 129 -1.53 -8.49 10.53
CA SER A 129 -0.24 -9.09 10.16
C SER A 129 0.75 -8.99 11.33
N PRO A 130 1.38 -10.11 11.75
CA PRO A 130 2.37 -10.09 12.83
C PRO A 130 3.61 -9.28 12.47
N ALA A 131 3.86 -9.05 11.17
CA ALA A 131 4.92 -8.16 10.69
C ALA A 131 4.57 -6.67 10.90
N TYR A 132 3.28 -6.33 10.95
CA TYR A 132 2.79 -4.96 11.08
C TYR A 132 2.58 -4.55 12.54
N ILE A 133 1.99 -5.41 13.37
CA ILE A 133 1.61 -5.10 14.76
C ILE A 133 2.74 -4.44 15.58
N PRO A 134 3.99 -4.95 15.61
CA PRO A 134 5.06 -4.36 16.43
C PRO A 134 5.45 -2.94 16.02
N ASN A 135 5.07 -2.50 14.82
CA ASN A 135 5.41 -1.20 14.27
C ASN A 135 4.40 -0.10 14.62
N VAL A 136 3.21 -0.48 15.06
CA VAL A 136 2.10 0.46 15.33
C VAL A 136 1.67 0.50 16.79
N THR A 137 2.17 -0.42 17.63
CA THR A 137 1.90 -0.41 19.06
C THR A 137 3.18 -0.57 19.87
N ASN A 138 3.26 0.18 20.97
CA ASN A 138 4.31 0.03 21.99
C ASN A 138 4.11 -1.25 22.83
N ASP A 139 2.90 -1.84 22.81
CA ASP A 139 2.57 -3.10 23.47
C ASP A 139 1.81 -4.02 22.49
N PRO A 140 2.50 -4.96 21.82
CA PRO A 140 1.91 -5.85 20.83
C PRO A 140 0.98 -6.92 21.43
N ILE A 141 0.90 -7.06 22.75
CA ILE A 141 0.06 -8.05 23.43
C ILE A 141 -1.33 -7.47 23.77
N LEU A 142 -1.44 -6.14 23.91
CA LEU A 142 -2.67 -5.46 24.36
C LEU A 142 -3.55 -4.91 23.22
N MET A 143 -3.31 -5.34 21.97
CA MET A 143 -4.07 -4.88 20.79
C MET A 143 -5.51 -5.41 20.76
#